data_AF-A0A662V3C7-F1
#
_entry.id   AF-A0A662V3C7-F1
#
_cell.length_a   1.000
_cell.length_b   1.000
_cell.length_c   1.000
_cell.angle_alpha   90.00
_cell.angle_beta   90.00
_cell.angle_gamma   90.00
#
_symmetry.space_group_name_H-M   'P 1'
#
loop_
_entity.id
_entity.type
_entity.pdbx_description
1 polymer ?
#
loop_
_entity_poly.entity_id
_entity_poly.type
_entity_poly.pdbx_seq_one_letter_code
_entity_poly.pdbx_strand_id
1 'polypeptide(L)'
;SVEELLTRSDAVSIHVPLTSETRHLINEERLSRAKKGMVLVNTSRGGVVDTQALIRALEEGVVSCAALDVVEGEPIGGDHPLLKHPNVIVTPHIGSASVESYRAMDEASLEEAVRIVRGKKPLWIVNPEVLSSPKLRVRLFTSPARFG
;
A
#
# COMPACT_ATOMS: atom_id res chain seq x y z
N SER A 1 0.32 20.57 -7.89
CA SER A 1 1.14 19.76 -6.95
C SER A 1 0.23 19.00 -5.97
N VAL A 2 0.76 18.25 -4.99
CA VAL A 2 -0.08 17.63 -3.93
C VAL A 2 -0.84 18.70 -3.14
N GLU A 3 -0.19 19.81 -2.85
CA GLU A 3 -0.78 20.95 -2.12
C GLU A 3 -1.95 21.57 -2.90
N GLU A 4 -1.77 21.77 -4.21
CA GLU A 4 -2.84 22.27 -5.08
C GLU A 4 -4.02 21.30 -5.16
N LEU A 5 -3.75 20.00 -5.20
CA LEU A 5 -4.79 18.97 -5.20
C LEU A 5 -5.60 19.02 -3.89
N LEU A 6 -4.93 19.06 -2.73
CA LEU A 6 -5.58 19.08 -1.43
C LEU A 6 -6.40 20.36 -1.19
N THR A 7 -5.96 21.51 -1.68
CA THR A 7 -6.66 22.80 -1.52
C THR A 7 -7.94 22.91 -2.37
N ARG A 8 -8.08 22.08 -3.42
CA ARG A 8 -9.18 22.20 -4.40
C ARG A 8 -10.17 21.03 -4.36
N SER A 9 -9.73 19.86 -3.90
CA SER A 9 -10.52 18.63 -4.01
C SER A 9 -11.49 18.44 -2.85
N ASP A 10 -12.73 18.08 -3.16
CA ASP A 10 -13.72 17.65 -2.17
C ASP A 10 -13.46 16.23 -1.66
N ALA A 11 -12.80 15.39 -2.47
CA ALA A 11 -12.40 14.04 -2.11
C ALA A 11 -11.03 13.70 -2.69
N VAL A 12 -10.20 12.98 -1.93
CA VAL A 12 -8.86 12.56 -2.36
C VAL A 12 -8.67 11.08 -2.04
N SER A 13 -8.27 10.31 -3.05
CA SER A 13 -7.91 8.90 -2.94
C SER A 13 -6.42 8.70 -3.16
N ILE A 14 -5.76 7.97 -2.26
CA ILE A 14 -4.30 7.81 -2.24
C ILE A 14 -3.91 6.49 -2.91
N HIS A 15 -3.04 6.57 -3.93
CA HIS A 15 -2.56 5.43 -4.72
C HIS A 15 -1.05 5.51 -5.00
N VAL A 16 -0.25 5.70 -3.95
CA VAL A 16 1.22 5.72 -4.04
C VAL A 16 1.83 4.59 -3.20
N PRO A 17 2.98 4.01 -3.61
CA PRO A 17 3.73 3.11 -2.74
C PRO A 17 4.23 3.86 -1.50
N LEU A 18 4.61 3.13 -0.46
CA LEU A 18 5.33 3.70 0.68
C LEU A 18 6.84 3.63 0.42
N THR A 19 7.46 4.79 0.32
CA THR A 19 8.90 5.03 0.14
C THR A 19 9.37 6.08 1.13
N SER A 20 10.65 6.44 1.12
CA SER A 20 11.19 7.57 1.89
C SER A 20 10.50 8.90 1.53
N GLU A 21 10.17 9.10 0.25
CA GLU A 21 9.63 10.35 -0.29
C GLU A 21 8.12 10.49 -0.05
N THR A 22 7.42 9.36 0.13
CA THR A 22 5.96 9.30 0.28
C THR A 22 5.51 8.99 1.70
N ARG A 23 6.46 8.71 2.61
CA ARG A 23 6.18 8.59 4.03
C ARG A 23 5.64 9.91 4.55
N HIS A 24 4.47 9.85 5.19
CA HIS A 24 3.73 11.03 5.67
C HIS A 24 3.59 12.10 4.58
N LEU A 25 3.37 11.67 3.34
CA LEU A 25 3.03 12.56 2.23
C LEU A 25 1.81 13.40 2.60
N ILE A 26 0.83 12.81 3.29
CA ILE A 26 -0.29 13.53 3.89
C ILE A 26 0.05 13.73 5.37
N ASN A 27 0.54 14.92 5.70
CA ASN A 27 0.94 15.32 7.05
C ASN A 27 0.12 16.52 7.54
N GLU A 28 0.39 16.96 8.77
CA GLU A 28 -0.30 18.09 9.41
C GLU A 28 -0.21 19.39 8.59
N GLU A 29 0.98 19.73 8.06
CA GLU A 29 1.15 20.93 7.25
C GLU A 29 0.22 20.94 6.04
N ARG A 30 0.17 19.81 5.31
CA ARG A 30 -0.67 19.69 4.11
C ARG A 30 -2.15 19.61 4.43
N LEU A 31 -2.53 18.91 5.49
CA LEU A 31 -3.92 18.85 5.95
C LEU A 31 -4.41 20.22 6.40
N SER A 32 -3.60 21.01 7.11
CA SER A 32 -3.98 22.36 7.56
C SER A 32 -4.33 23.32 6.42
N ARG A 33 -3.82 23.05 5.22
CA ARG A 33 -4.06 23.81 3.99
C ARG A 33 -5.11 23.18 3.09
N ALA A 34 -5.58 21.98 3.40
CA ALA A 34 -6.55 21.27 2.59
C ALA A 34 -7.90 21.99 2.58
N LYS A 35 -8.73 21.68 1.58
CA LYS A 35 -10.12 22.15 1.53
C LYS A 35 -10.85 21.64 2.77
N LYS A 36 -11.41 22.55 3.56
CA LYS A 36 -12.21 22.18 4.74
C LYS A 36 -13.41 21.33 4.34
N GLY A 37 -13.66 20.28 5.13
CA GLY A 37 -14.74 19.32 4.89
C GLY A 37 -14.43 18.29 3.81
N MET A 38 -13.17 18.13 3.38
CA MET A 38 -12.82 17.13 2.36
C MET A 38 -12.97 15.69 2.86
N VAL A 39 -13.09 14.74 1.93
CA VAL A 39 -13.06 13.30 2.17
C VAL A 39 -11.68 12.74 1.85
N LEU A 40 -11.13 11.90 2.73
CA LEU A 40 -9.86 11.22 2.50
C LEU A 40 -10.06 9.70 2.39
N VAL A 41 -9.54 9.10 1.32
CA VAL A 41 -9.57 7.64 1.11
C VAL A 41 -8.14 7.13 1.01
N ASN A 42 -7.79 6.14 1.83
CA ASN A 42 -6.49 5.48 1.77
C ASN A 42 -6.65 3.97 1.65
N THR A 43 -6.34 3.43 0.47
CA THR A 43 -6.25 1.99 0.20
C THR A 43 -4.84 1.60 -0.28
N SER A 44 -3.83 2.42 -0.02
CA SER A 44 -2.45 2.17 -0.45
C SER A 44 -1.60 1.61 0.69
N ARG A 45 -1.02 2.47 1.53
CA ARG A 45 -0.23 2.11 2.70
C ARG A 45 -0.50 3.10 3.83
N GLY A 46 -0.61 2.58 5.05
CA GLY A 46 -0.91 3.38 6.24
C GLY A 46 0.06 4.55 6.45
N GLY A 47 1.37 4.26 6.39
CA GLY A 47 2.43 5.26 6.61
C GLY A 47 2.55 6.37 5.56
N VAL A 48 1.69 6.41 4.54
CA VAL A 48 1.59 7.56 3.61
C VAL A 48 0.85 8.72 4.27
N VAL A 49 -0.02 8.42 5.24
CA VAL A 49 -0.76 9.41 6.02
C VAL A 49 -0.21 9.40 7.44
N ASP A 50 0.13 10.57 7.98
CA ASP A 50 0.39 10.72 9.41
C ASP A 50 -0.93 10.53 10.16
N THR A 51 -1.01 9.43 10.91
CA THR A 51 -2.23 9.03 11.62
C THR A 51 -2.65 10.07 12.66
N GLN A 52 -1.71 10.70 13.35
CA GLN A 52 -2.01 11.70 14.38
C GLN A 52 -2.50 13.01 13.73
N ALA A 53 -1.89 13.40 12.61
CA ALA A 53 -2.35 14.55 11.84
C ALA A 53 -3.77 14.33 11.29
N LEU A 54 -4.08 13.13 10.81
CA LEU A 54 -5.43 12.79 10.34
C LEU A 54 -6.46 12.88 11.45
N ILE A 55 -6.17 12.34 12.64
CA ILE A 55 -7.08 12.42 13.81
C ILE A 55 -7.38 13.88 14.14
N ARG A 56 -6.36 14.74 14.24
CA ARG A 56 -6.56 16.19 14.48
C ARG A 56 -7.40 16.85 13.38
N ALA A 57 -7.10 16.56 12.12
CA ALA A 57 -7.83 17.14 10.99
C ALA A 57 -9.30 16.70 10.94
N LEU A 58 -9.62 15.49 11.43
CA LEU A 58 -11.00 15.00 11.60
C LEU A 58 -11.70 15.74 12.75
N GLU A 59 -11.04 15.90 13.89
CA GLU A 59 -11.58 16.62 15.06
C GLU A 59 -11.84 18.11 14.75
N GLU A 60 -10.98 18.74 13.95
CA GLU A 60 -11.11 20.13 13.50
C GLU A 60 -12.10 20.30 12.32
N GLY A 61 -12.61 19.20 11.75
CA GLY A 61 -13.50 19.21 10.59
C GLY A 61 -12.85 19.65 9.28
N VAL A 62 -11.51 19.69 9.23
CA VAL A 62 -10.76 19.88 7.97
C VAL A 62 -11.00 18.69 7.05
N VAL A 63 -10.91 17.48 7.61
CA VAL A 63 -11.37 16.24 6.96
C VAL A 63 -12.76 15.94 7.54
N SER A 64 -13.79 15.92 6.70
CA SER A 64 -15.15 15.60 7.15
C SER A 64 -15.32 14.11 7.45
N CYS A 65 -14.72 13.26 6.62
CA CYS A 65 -14.69 11.82 6.81
C CYS A 65 -13.47 11.17 6.18
N ALA A 66 -13.11 9.98 6.70
CA ALA A 66 -12.03 9.17 6.14
C ALA A 66 -12.45 7.70 5.96
N ALA A 67 -12.05 7.11 4.84
CA ALA A 67 -12.20 5.67 4.57
C ALA A 67 -10.82 5.04 4.39
N LEU A 68 -10.45 4.13 5.30
CA LEU A 68 -9.09 3.62 5.42
C LEU A 68 -9.11 2.09 5.34
N ASP A 69 -8.54 1.52 4.28
CA ASP A 69 -8.24 0.08 4.27
C ASP A 69 -6.89 -0.24 4.92
N VAL A 70 -6.08 0.81 5.13
CA VAL A 70 -4.74 0.71 5.71
C VAL A 70 -4.51 1.79 6.74
N VAL A 71 -3.75 1.49 7.78
CA VAL A 71 -3.37 2.40 8.87
C VAL A 71 -1.91 2.21 9.28
N GLU A 72 -1.30 3.22 9.89
CA GLU A 72 0.07 3.08 10.38
C GLU A 72 0.11 2.13 11.59
N GLY A 73 1.09 1.22 11.61
CA GLY A 73 1.28 0.29 12.73
C GLY A 73 0.30 -0.89 12.77
N GLU A 74 -0.17 -1.36 11.61
CA GLU A 74 -0.99 -2.58 11.53
C GLU A 74 -0.30 -3.81 12.17
N PRO A 75 -1.07 -4.70 12.84
CA PRO A 75 -2.52 -4.65 13.01
C PRO A 75 -2.97 -3.59 14.03
N ILE A 76 -4.09 -2.93 13.74
CA ILE A 76 -4.61 -1.85 14.58
C ILE A 76 -5.21 -2.41 15.89
N GLY A 77 -4.89 -1.78 17.02
CA GLY A 77 -5.47 -2.14 18.32
C GLY A 77 -6.95 -1.74 18.40
N GLY A 78 -7.78 -2.55 19.07
CA GLY A 78 -9.23 -2.30 19.18
C GLY A 78 -9.61 -0.98 19.87
N ASP A 79 -8.71 -0.41 20.67
CA ASP A 79 -8.91 0.87 21.34
C ASP A 79 -8.50 2.11 20.52
N HIS A 80 -8.01 1.91 19.30
CA HIS A 80 -7.45 2.98 18.48
C HIS A 80 -8.52 4.06 18.15
N PRO A 81 -8.20 5.37 18.26
CA PRO A 81 -9.18 6.45 18.05
C PRO A 81 -9.90 6.41 16.71
N LEU A 82 -9.18 6.07 15.63
CA LEU A 82 -9.79 5.94 14.29
C LEU A 82 -10.91 4.89 14.22
N LEU A 83 -10.89 3.85 15.05
CA LEU A 83 -11.97 2.85 15.09
C LEU A 83 -13.22 3.35 15.82
N LYS A 84 -13.05 4.37 16.67
CA LYS A 84 -14.12 4.95 17.51
C LYS A 84 -14.66 6.25 16.92
N HIS A 85 -13.99 6.82 15.91
CA HIS A 85 -14.38 8.10 15.33
C HIS A 85 -15.62 7.94 14.43
N PRO A 86 -16.70 8.72 14.65
CA PRO A 86 -18.00 8.49 13.97
C PRO A 86 -17.96 8.72 12.46
N ASN A 87 -17.01 9.52 11.98
CA ASN A 87 -16.83 9.83 10.55
C ASN A 87 -15.68 9.04 9.90
N VAL A 88 -15.22 7.94 10.52
CA VAL A 88 -14.16 7.10 9.97
C VAL A 88 -14.66 5.70 9.75
N ILE A 89 -14.36 5.13 8.59
CA ILE A 89 -14.52 3.72 8.29
C ILE A 89 -13.12 3.12 8.15
N VAL A 90 -12.86 2.04 8.88
CA VAL A 90 -11.62 1.26 8.74
C VAL A 90 -11.97 -0.16 8.31
N THR A 91 -11.36 -0.64 7.24
CA THR A 91 -11.40 -2.04 6.83
C THR A 91 -10.05 -2.70 7.09
N PRO A 92 -10.00 -4.02 7.42
CA PRO A 92 -8.79 -4.66 7.92
C PRO A 92 -7.86 -5.11 6.78
N HIS A 93 -7.37 -4.18 5.95
CA HIS A 93 -6.45 -4.44 4.84
C HIS A 93 -6.95 -5.52 3.87
N ILE A 94 -8.17 -5.31 3.38
CA ILE A 94 -8.90 -6.26 2.53
C ILE A 94 -8.99 -5.81 1.06
N GLY A 95 -8.23 -4.79 0.65
CA GLY A 95 -8.26 -4.26 -0.72
C GLY A 95 -7.98 -5.30 -1.82
N SER A 96 -7.24 -6.37 -1.50
CA SER A 96 -6.98 -7.50 -2.40
C SER A 96 -7.79 -8.76 -2.09
N ALA A 97 -8.68 -8.74 -1.08
CA ALA A 97 -9.33 -9.91 -0.51
C ALA A 97 -10.58 -10.38 -1.28
N SER A 98 -10.46 -10.56 -2.59
CA SER A 98 -11.44 -11.30 -3.39
C SER A 98 -10.95 -12.71 -3.72
N VAL A 99 -11.89 -13.62 -3.99
CA VAL A 99 -11.58 -15.01 -4.35
C VAL A 99 -10.70 -15.05 -5.61
N GLU A 100 -11.02 -14.21 -6.60
CA GLU A 100 -10.31 -14.12 -7.87
C GLU A 100 -8.88 -13.58 -7.67
N SER A 101 -8.74 -12.54 -6.85
CA SER A 101 -7.44 -11.92 -6.55
C SER A 101 -6.53 -12.88 -5.79
N TYR A 102 -7.04 -13.54 -4.75
CA TYR A 102 -6.28 -14.53 -3.98
C TYR A 102 -5.88 -15.71 -4.85
N ARG A 103 -6.80 -16.24 -5.65
CA ARG A 103 -6.48 -17.32 -6.59
C ARG A 103 -5.39 -16.92 -7.58
N ALA A 104 -5.48 -15.73 -8.19
CA ALA A 104 -4.47 -15.26 -9.12
C ALA A 104 -3.09 -15.06 -8.46
N MET A 105 -3.06 -14.53 -7.23
CA MET A 105 -1.82 -14.37 -6.46
C MET A 105 -1.20 -15.71 -6.07
N ASP A 106 -2.02 -16.68 -5.66
CA ASP A 106 -1.57 -18.03 -5.32
C ASP A 106 -1.02 -18.75 -6.56
N GLU A 107 -1.76 -18.73 -7.67
CA GLU A 107 -1.35 -19.31 -8.95
C GLU A 107 -0.02 -18.71 -9.41
N ALA A 108 0.09 -17.37 -9.45
CA ALA A 108 1.32 -16.69 -9.85
C ALA A 108 2.52 -17.03 -8.93
N SER A 109 2.30 -17.12 -7.61
CA SER A 109 3.36 -17.43 -6.65
C SER A 109 3.86 -18.87 -6.80
N LEU A 110 2.94 -19.83 -6.98
CA LEU A 110 3.27 -21.22 -7.21
C LEU A 110 3.98 -21.43 -8.55
N GLU A 111 3.52 -20.76 -9.61
CA GLU A 111 4.16 -20.81 -10.92
C GLU A 111 5.62 -20.31 -10.86
N GLU A 112 5.87 -19.20 -10.16
CA GLU A 112 7.23 -18.69 -9.98
C GLU A 112 8.10 -19.62 -9.12
N ALA A 113 7.56 -20.23 -8.07
CA ALA A 113 8.28 -21.22 -7.28
C ALA A 113 8.69 -22.44 -8.13
N VAL A 114 7.75 -22.99 -8.91
CA VAL A 114 8.02 -24.11 -9.84
C VAL A 114 9.03 -23.70 -10.91
N ARG A 115 8.92 -22.49 -11.45
CA ARG A 115 9.85 -21.92 -12.44
C ARG A 115 11.27 -21.90 -11.87
N ILE A 116 11.46 -21.35 -10.67
CA ILE A 116 12.76 -21.25 -10.00
C ILE A 116 13.35 -22.65 -9.72
N VAL A 117 12.57 -23.57 -9.14
CA VAL A 117 13.06 -24.93 -8.83
C VAL A 117 13.45 -25.71 -10.09
N ARG A 118 12.79 -25.46 -11.22
CA ARG A 118 13.16 -25.99 -12.54
C ARG A 118 14.35 -25.29 -13.19
N GLY A 119 15.02 -24.40 -12.46
CA GLY A 119 16.15 -23.61 -12.96
C GLY A 119 15.75 -22.59 -14.02
N LYS A 120 14.48 -22.19 -14.14
CA LYS A 120 14.08 -21.13 -15.07
C LYS A 120 14.17 -19.78 -14.38
N LYS A 121 14.60 -18.75 -15.10
CA LYS A 121 14.64 -17.37 -14.60
C LYS A 121 13.23 -16.89 -14.20
N PRO A 122 13.03 -16.33 -12.99
CA PRO A 122 11.74 -15.77 -12.58
C PRO A 122 11.29 -14.62 -13.49
N LEU A 123 9.98 -14.44 -13.63
CA LEU A 123 9.38 -13.38 -14.46
C LEU A 123 9.30 -12.05 -13.71
N TRP A 124 8.86 -12.07 -12.45
CA TRP A 124 8.48 -10.87 -11.69
C TRP A 124 9.58 -10.44 -10.70
N ILE A 125 10.80 -10.24 -11.20
CA ILE A 125 11.95 -9.93 -10.35
C ILE A 125 11.99 -8.44 -10.01
N VAL A 126 11.84 -8.13 -8.72
CA VAL A 126 11.90 -6.76 -8.20
C VAL A 126 13.34 -6.26 -8.06
N ASN A 127 14.29 -7.17 -7.80
CA ASN A 127 15.71 -6.87 -7.58
C ASN A 127 16.64 -7.73 -8.47
N PRO A 128 16.76 -7.39 -9.77
CA PRO A 128 17.45 -8.22 -10.78
C PRO A 128 18.91 -8.56 -10.47
N GLU A 129 19.60 -7.74 -9.69
CA GLU A 129 20.98 -7.93 -9.25
C GLU A 129 21.17 -9.22 -8.43
N VAL A 130 20.10 -9.75 -7.81
CA VAL A 130 20.14 -11.01 -7.06
C VAL A 130 20.53 -12.20 -7.95
N LEU A 131 20.27 -12.12 -9.25
CA LEU A 131 20.58 -13.19 -10.21
C LEU A 131 22.09 -13.38 -10.40
N SER A 132 22.88 -12.35 -10.12
CA SER A 132 24.35 -12.39 -10.17
C SER A 132 24.97 -12.60 -8.79
N SER A 133 24.16 -12.75 -7.74
CA SER A 133 24.65 -12.87 -6.37
C SER A 133 25.37 -14.22 -6.17
N PRO A 134 26.56 -14.24 -5.55
CA PRO A 134 27.21 -15.50 -5.16
C PRO A 134 26.42 -16.27 -4.10
N LYS A 135 25.43 -15.63 -3.45
CA LYS A 135 24.52 -16.27 -2.49
C LYS A 135 23.32 -16.95 -3.16
N LEU A 136 23.15 -16.82 -4.49
CA LEU A 136 22.05 -17.47 -5.21
C LEU A 136 22.22 -18.99 -5.13
N ARG A 137 21.26 -19.65 -4.47
CA ARG A 137 21.33 -21.10 -4.21
C ARG A 137 20.78 -21.96 -5.36
N VAL A 138 20.14 -21.33 -6.34
CA VAL A 138 19.51 -22.02 -7.47
C VAL A 138 20.33 -21.79 -8.72
N ARG A 139 20.58 -22.87 -9.48
CA ARG A 139 21.23 -22.79 -10.78
C ARG A 139 20.18 -22.49 -11.85
N LEU A 140 20.23 -21.28 -12.40
CA LEU A 140 19.32 -20.86 -13.47
C LEU A 140 19.93 -21.21 -14.84
N PHE A 141 19.14 -21.85 -15.69
CA PHE A 141 19.48 -22.17 -17.07
C PHE A 141 19.24 -20.94 -17.95
N THR A 142 20.26 -20.55 -18.69
CA THR A 142 20.24 -19.40 -19.62
C THR A 142 19.67 -19.76 -21.00
N SER A 143 19.28 -21.02 -21.22
CA SER A 143 18.73 -21.54 -22.47
C SER A 143 17.68 -22.62 -22.14
N PRO A 144 16.60 -22.78 -22.92
CA PRO A 144 15.71 -23.92 -22.72
C PRO A 144 16.53 -25.18 -22.94
N ALA A 145 16.84 -25.90 -21.87
CA ALA A 145 17.42 -27.22 -21.96
C ALA A 145 16.54 -28.04 -22.91
N ARG A 146 17.10 -28.42 -24.06
CA ARG A 146 16.49 -29.40 -24.95
C ARG A 146 16.35 -30.67 -24.14
N PHE A 147 15.15 -30.95 -23.65
CA PHE A 147 14.80 -32.28 -23.21
C PHE A 147 14.75 -33.13 -24.49
N GLY A 148 15.77 -33.96 -24.67
CA GLY A 148 15.76 -35.10 -25.60
C GLY A 148 15.26 -36.34 -24.89
#